data_AF-A0A8T6NYH6-F1
#
_entry.id   AF-A0A8T6NYH6-F1
#
_cell.length_a   1.000
_cell.length_b   1.000
_cell.length_c   1.000
_cell.angle_alpha   90.00
_cell.angle_beta   90.00
_cell.angle_gamma   90.00
#
_symmetry.space_group_name_H-M   'P 1'
#
loop_
_entity.id
_entity.type
_entity.pdbx_description
1 polymer ?
#
loop_
_entity_poly.entity_id
_entity_poly.type
_entity_poly.pdbx_seq_one_letter_code
_entity_poly.pdbx_strand_id
1 'polypeptide(L)'
;MATFNLPRKMTIRAHGQRVVLVHSRRDRPEHTLMKALLWALYLPDYPDAKIELRIGDRYKPDVVELDDYGEPVFWAEAGKVGRDKIRSVARRFRDTHIAIAKWDARLTPIEAIVSEAVEGLDRTAPFDLIRFPPDSYDRFMGDRGEITVDHTGLEWLRIGAFS
;
A
#
# COMPACT_ATOMS: atom_id res chain seq x y z
N MET A 1 -6.67 16.68 14.69
CA MET A 1 -5.96 16.02 13.59
C MET A 1 -4.91 16.99 13.08
N ALA A 2 -3.65 16.56 12.95
CA ALA A 2 -2.64 17.38 12.28
C ALA A 2 -3.05 17.51 10.81
N THR A 3 -3.24 18.74 10.34
CA THR A 3 -3.60 19.01 8.95
C THR A 3 -2.31 19.33 8.20
N PHE A 4 -1.80 18.38 7.42
CA PHE A 4 -0.68 18.63 6.50
C PHE A 4 -1.21 18.89 5.09
N ASN A 5 -0.51 19.75 4.35
CA ASN A 5 -0.81 20.04 2.96
C ASN A 5 0.29 19.47 2.09
N LEU A 6 -0.09 18.69 1.06
CA LEU A 6 0.86 18.21 0.07
C LEU A 6 0.93 19.17 -1.12
N PRO A 7 2.13 19.41 -1.68
CA PRO A 7 2.24 20.14 -2.94
C PRO A 7 1.59 19.34 -4.08
N ARG A 8 1.09 20.04 -5.11
CA ARG A 8 0.44 19.41 -6.28
C ARG A 8 1.34 18.41 -6.99
N LYS A 9 2.64 18.67 -7.01
CA LYS A 9 3.68 17.75 -7.49
C LYS A 9 4.70 17.61 -6.39
N MET A 10 4.99 16.38 -5.99
CA MET A 10 5.94 16.06 -4.94
C MET A 10 6.94 15.05 -5.50
N THR A 11 8.23 15.32 -5.33
CA THR A 11 9.26 14.32 -5.62
C THR A 11 9.53 13.56 -4.33
N ILE A 12 9.32 12.24 -4.36
CA ILE A 12 9.63 11.34 -3.24
C ILE A 12 10.87 10.51 -3.56
N ARG A 13 11.64 10.16 -2.54
CA ARG A 13 12.85 9.35 -2.64
C ARG A 13 12.87 8.32 -1.54
N ALA A 14 13.17 7.07 -1.88
CA ALA A 14 13.37 5.99 -0.91
C ALA A 14 14.32 4.97 -1.53
N HIS A 15 15.20 4.37 -0.73
CA HIS A 15 16.12 3.30 -1.16
C HIS A 15 16.85 3.59 -2.49
N GLY A 16 17.37 4.81 -2.67
CA GLY A 16 18.09 5.22 -3.88
C GLY A 16 17.20 5.48 -5.11
N GLN A 17 15.90 5.27 -5.02
CA GLN A 17 14.93 5.53 -6.09
C GLN A 17 14.24 6.87 -5.91
N ARG A 18 13.65 7.36 -7.01
CA ARG A 18 12.94 8.64 -7.06
C ARG A 18 11.69 8.53 -7.91
N VAL A 19 10.56 8.97 -7.37
CA VAL A 19 9.27 9.04 -8.08
C VAL A 19 8.67 10.43 -7.94
N VAL A 20 7.97 10.90 -8.97
CA VAL A 20 7.17 12.13 -8.89
C VAL A 20 5.71 11.76 -8.72
N LEU A 21 5.15 12.12 -7.58
CA LEU A 21 3.72 12.01 -7.31
C LEU A 21 2.99 13.28 -7.71
N VAL A 22 1.84 13.10 -8.35
CA VAL A 22 0.93 14.19 -8.68
C VAL A 22 -0.30 14.07 -7.80
N HIS A 23 -0.41 14.97 -6.84
CA HIS A 23 -1.57 15.08 -5.97
C HIS A 23 -2.69 15.87 -6.69
N SER A 24 -3.86 15.26 -6.86
CA SER A 24 -5.02 15.96 -7.39
C SER A 24 -5.77 16.68 -6.26
N ARG A 25 -6.42 17.81 -6.56
CA ARG A 25 -7.25 18.56 -5.58
C ARG A 25 -8.45 17.77 -5.04
N ARG A 26 -8.79 16.64 -5.67
CA ARG A 26 -9.91 15.78 -5.26
C ARG A 26 -9.44 14.68 -4.31
N ASP A 27 -8.15 14.38 -4.30
CA ASP A 27 -7.58 13.39 -3.40
C ASP A 27 -7.39 14.01 -2.02
N ARG A 28 -7.57 13.18 -1.00
CA ARG A 28 -7.17 13.54 0.35
C ARG A 28 -5.65 13.45 0.46
N PRO A 29 -4.95 14.42 1.08
CA PRO A 29 -3.50 14.37 1.27
C PRO A 29 -3.02 13.05 1.88
N GLU A 30 -3.76 12.54 2.86
CA GLU A 30 -3.53 11.25 3.52
C GLU A 30 -3.47 10.09 2.54
N HIS A 31 -4.36 10.07 1.55
CA HIS A 31 -4.37 9.03 0.53
C HIS A 31 -3.10 9.07 -0.33
N THR A 32 -2.67 10.26 -0.76
CA THR A 32 -1.44 10.39 -1.56
C THR A 32 -0.20 10.03 -0.74
N LEU A 33 -0.16 10.45 0.53
CA LEU A 33 0.94 10.11 1.43
C LEU A 33 1.02 8.60 1.69
N MET A 34 -0.10 7.93 1.95
CA MET A 34 -0.12 6.47 2.14
C MET A 34 0.45 5.71 0.95
N LYS A 35 0.22 6.16 -0.30
CA LYS A 35 0.82 5.54 -1.49
C LYS A 35 2.33 5.68 -1.50
N ALA A 36 2.83 6.88 -1.15
CA ALA A 36 4.26 7.14 -1.05
C ALA A 36 4.93 6.28 0.04
N LEU A 37 4.28 6.18 1.20
CA LEU A 37 4.77 5.39 2.33
C LEU A 37 4.72 3.89 2.03
N LEU A 38 3.64 3.38 1.43
CA LEU A 38 3.56 1.97 0.99
C LEU A 38 4.66 1.65 -0.02
N TRP A 39 4.86 2.50 -1.02
CA TRP A 39 5.93 2.33 -1.99
C TRP A 39 7.30 2.27 -1.33
N ALA A 40 7.60 3.22 -0.45
CA ALA A 40 8.89 3.24 0.25
C ALA A 40 9.09 2.05 1.19
N LEU A 41 8.05 1.68 1.96
CA LEU A 41 8.07 0.59 2.94
C LEU A 41 8.42 -0.76 2.30
N TYR A 42 7.90 -1.01 1.10
CA TYR A 42 8.01 -2.29 0.41
C TYR A 42 9.10 -2.32 -0.66
N LEU A 43 9.73 -1.19 -0.97
CA LEU A 43 10.80 -1.10 -1.96
C LEU A 43 12.00 -2.03 -1.69
N PRO A 44 12.38 -2.34 -0.43
CA PRO A 44 13.44 -3.33 -0.17
C PRO A 44 13.11 -4.74 -0.66
N ASP A 45 11.84 -5.14 -0.56
CA ASP A 45 11.37 -6.49 -0.96
C ASP A 45 10.90 -6.51 -2.43
N TYR A 46 10.42 -5.38 -2.92
CA TYR A 46 9.85 -5.16 -4.25
C TYR A 46 10.52 -3.94 -4.90
N PRO A 47 11.75 -4.10 -5.44
CA PRO A 47 12.57 -2.99 -5.92
C PRO A 47 12.03 -2.35 -7.21
N ASP A 48 11.14 -3.00 -7.94
CA ASP A 48 10.55 -2.45 -9.16
C ASP A 48 9.14 -1.89 -8.97
N ALA A 49 8.62 -1.89 -7.74
CA ALA A 49 7.32 -1.37 -7.38
C ALA A 49 7.06 0.04 -7.96
N LYS A 50 5.91 0.18 -8.62
CA LYS A 50 5.44 1.41 -9.24
C LYS A 50 4.16 1.90 -8.57
N ILE A 51 4.07 3.21 -8.39
CA ILE A 51 2.85 3.85 -7.88
C ILE A 51 1.89 4.06 -9.04
N GLU A 52 0.64 3.65 -8.87
CA GLU A 52 -0.47 3.92 -9.78
C GLU A 52 -0.30 3.40 -11.22
N LEU A 53 0.41 2.28 -11.40
CA LEU A 53 0.51 1.60 -12.69
C LEU A 53 -0.83 0.91 -13.04
N ARG A 54 -1.26 1.03 -14.30
CA ARG A 54 -2.41 0.26 -14.82
C ARG A 54 -1.90 -1.06 -15.40
N ILE A 55 -2.52 -2.16 -15.00
CA ILE A 55 -2.07 -3.52 -15.35
C ILE A 55 -3.09 -4.30 -16.21
N GLY A 56 -4.07 -3.60 -16.81
CA GLY A 56 -5.11 -4.23 -17.62
C GLY A 56 -6.22 -4.95 -16.85
N ASP A 57 -6.16 -4.98 -15.51
CA ASP A 57 -7.21 -5.57 -14.68
C ASP A 57 -8.42 -4.63 -14.46
N ARG A 58 -9.57 -5.21 -14.06
CA ARG A 58 -10.76 -4.47 -13.61
C ARG A 58 -10.42 -3.48 -12.49
N TYR A 59 -9.54 -3.88 -11.58
CA TYR A 59 -9.09 -3.04 -10.48
C TYR A 59 -7.70 -2.48 -10.76
N LYS A 60 -7.47 -1.23 -10.35
CA LYS A 60 -6.15 -0.59 -10.38
C LYS A 60 -5.55 -0.64 -8.97
N PRO A 61 -4.30 -1.12 -8.80
CA PRO A 61 -3.57 -1.01 -7.54
C PRO A 61 -3.11 0.43 -7.30
N ASP A 62 -2.87 0.78 -6.04
CA ASP A 62 -2.20 2.02 -5.69
C ASP A 62 -0.69 1.90 -5.80
N VAL A 63 -0.13 0.75 -5.42
CA VAL A 63 1.28 0.37 -5.66
C VAL A 63 1.30 -1.06 -6.16
N VAL A 64 2.14 -1.36 -7.14
CA VAL A 64 2.24 -2.71 -7.70
C VAL A 64 3.66 -2.98 -8.19
N GLU A 65 4.11 -4.21 -8.02
CA GLU A 65 5.23 -4.75 -8.77
C GLU A 65 4.73 -5.93 -9.60
N LEU A 66 5.21 -6.01 -10.84
CA LEU A 66 4.91 -7.08 -11.78
C LEU A 66 6.17 -7.92 -11.99
N ASP A 67 6.00 -9.22 -12.21
CA ASP A 67 7.07 -10.07 -12.74
C ASP A 67 7.33 -9.83 -14.24
N ASP A 68 8.26 -10.60 -14.80
CA ASP A 68 8.62 -10.54 -16.22
C ASP A 68 7.45 -10.92 -17.17
N TYR A 69 6.42 -11.59 -16.66
CA TYR A 69 5.22 -11.98 -17.42
C TYR A 69 4.08 -10.96 -17.29
N GLY A 70 4.27 -9.92 -16.48
CA GLY A 70 3.25 -8.90 -16.21
C GLY A 70 2.24 -9.32 -15.13
N GLU A 71 2.49 -10.39 -14.38
CA GLU A 71 1.67 -10.80 -13.25
C GLU A 71 2.10 -10.07 -11.97
N PRO A 72 1.16 -9.63 -11.12
CA PRO A 72 1.51 -8.91 -9.91
C PRO A 72 2.17 -9.84 -8.88
N VAL A 73 3.39 -9.53 -8.47
CA VAL A 73 4.05 -10.19 -7.33
C VAL A 73 3.78 -9.43 -6.02
N PHE A 74 3.52 -8.13 -6.13
CA PHE A 74 3.10 -7.27 -5.03
C PHE A 74 1.94 -6.36 -5.43
N TRP A 75 0.99 -6.18 -4.53
CA TRP A 75 -0.17 -5.30 -4.72
C TRP A 75 -0.49 -4.54 -3.44
N ALA A 76 -0.54 -3.22 -3.48
CA ALA A 76 -0.93 -2.40 -2.35
C ALA A 76 -2.15 -1.52 -2.60
N GLU A 77 -2.95 -1.34 -1.55
CA GLU A 77 -4.14 -0.48 -1.50
C GLU A 77 -4.03 0.55 -0.37
N ALA A 78 -4.33 1.80 -0.65
CA ALA A 78 -4.34 2.89 0.31
C ALA A 78 -5.77 3.32 0.63
N GLY A 79 -6.12 3.36 1.91
CA GLY A 79 -7.42 3.88 2.36
C GLY A 79 -8.57 2.90 2.13
N LYS A 80 -9.65 3.33 1.46
CA LYS A 80 -10.90 2.56 1.40
C LYS A 80 -10.84 1.49 0.31
N VAL A 81 -10.85 0.23 0.74
CA VAL A 81 -10.98 -0.97 -0.11
C VAL A 81 -12.16 -1.80 0.39
N GLY A 82 -12.98 -2.30 -0.52
CA GLY A 82 -14.17 -3.10 -0.20
C GLY A 82 -13.93 -4.61 -0.38
N ARG A 83 -14.71 -5.43 0.33
CA ARG A 83 -14.63 -6.90 0.33
C ARG A 83 -14.59 -7.51 -1.08
N ASP A 84 -15.45 -7.04 -2.00
CA ASP A 84 -15.53 -7.58 -3.36
C ASP A 84 -14.22 -7.42 -4.14
N LYS A 85 -13.55 -6.26 -3.98
CA LYS A 85 -12.24 -6.01 -4.59
C LYS A 85 -11.19 -6.93 -3.97
N ILE A 86 -11.15 -7.03 -2.65
CA ILE A 86 -10.20 -7.90 -1.94
C ILE A 86 -10.37 -9.33 -2.42
N ARG A 87 -11.59 -9.89 -2.38
CA ARG A 87 -11.87 -11.25 -2.82
C ARG A 87 -11.53 -11.46 -4.30
N SER A 88 -11.81 -10.49 -5.17
CA SER A 88 -11.50 -10.61 -6.59
C SER A 88 -10.00 -10.65 -6.86
N VAL A 89 -9.23 -9.75 -6.25
CA VAL A 89 -7.76 -9.70 -6.38
C VAL A 89 -7.16 -10.96 -5.75
N ALA A 90 -7.63 -11.32 -4.55
CA ALA A 90 -7.17 -12.48 -3.80
C ALA A 90 -7.43 -13.81 -4.55
N ARG A 91 -8.59 -13.96 -5.19
CA ARG A 91 -8.88 -15.19 -5.95
C ARG A 91 -8.05 -15.30 -7.22
N ARG A 92 -7.73 -14.17 -7.85
CA ARG A 92 -7.06 -14.15 -9.16
C ARG A 92 -5.55 -14.32 -9.03
N PHE A 93 -4.94 -13.63 -8.07
CA PHE A 93 -3.49 -13.55 -7.98
C PHE A 93 -2.98 -14.21 -6.70
N ARG A 94 -3.11 -15.54 -6.63
CA ARG A 94 -2.98 -16.35 -5.40
C ARG A 94 -1.62 -16.26 -4.70
N ASP A 95 -0.57 -15.99 -5.47
CA ASP A 95 0.82 -15.90 -5.03
C ASP A 95 1.29 -14.44 -4.85
N THR A 96 0.41 -13.45 -5.03
CA THR A 96 0.72 -12.02 -4.82
C THR A 96 0.66 -11.66 -3.34
N HIS A 97 1.71 -11.03 -2.82
CA HIS A 97 1.66 -10.37 -1.52
C HIS A 97 0.78 -9.12 -1.62
N ILE A 98 -0.26 -9.03 -0.78
CA ILE A 98 -1.19 -7.90 -0.77
C ILE A 98 -1.01 -7.05 0.50
N ALA A 99 -0.75 -5.76 0.35
CA ALA A 99 -0.72 -4.80 1.45
C ALA A 99 -1.95 -3.87 1.44
N ILE A 100 -2.54 -3.60 2.60
CA ILE A 100 -3.67 -2.66 2.75
C ILE A 100 -3.35 -1.68 3.87
N ALA A 101 -3.18 -0.41 3.50
CA ALA A 101 -2.93 0.66 4.45
C ALA A 101 -4.20 1.43 4.83
N LYS A 102 -4.31 1.81 6.10
CA LYS A 102 -5.31 2.73 6.63
C LYS A 102 -4.66 3.93 7.30
N TRP A 103 -5.30 5.08 7.17
CA TRP A 103 -4.90 6.29 7.87
C TRP A 103 -5.59 6.38 9.23
N ASP A 104 -4.82 6.34 10.30
CA ASP A 104 -5.27 6.49 11.68
C ASP A 104 -6.53 5.68 12.03
N ALA A 105 -6.63 4.47 11.48
CA ALA A 105 -7.77 3.60 11.71
C ALA A 105 -7.31 2.27 12.30
N ARG A 106 -8.12 1.73 13.22
CA ARG A 106 -7.89 0.41 13.82
C ARG A 106 -7.86 -0.65 12.73
N LEU A 107 -7.02 -1.66 12.91
CA LEU A 107 -6.88 -2.76 11.94
C LEU A 107 -7.96 -3.83 12.07
N THR A 108 -8.55 -4.03 13.26
CA THR A 108 -9.55 -5.09 13.50
C THR A 108 -10.71 -5.11 12.49
N PRO A 109 -11.33 -3.98 12.09
CA PRO A 109 -12.40 -4.02 11.10
C PRO A 109 -11.93 -4.46 9.70
N ILE A 110 -10.72 -4.07 9.29
CA ILE A 110 -10.20 -4.46 7.97
C ILE A 110 -9.68 -5.90 7.99
N GLU A 111 -9.13 -6.36 9.12
CA GLU A 111 -8.80 -7.78 9.35
C GLU A 111 -10.02 -8.68 9.15
N ALA A 112 -11.16 -8.36 9.78
CA ALA A 112 -12.39 -9.13 9.61
C ALA A 112 -12.85 -9.17 8.13
N ILE A 113 -12.82 -8.02 7.45
CA ILE A 113 -13.17 -7.94 6.02
C ILE A 113 -12.24 -8.79 5.16
N VAL A 114 -10.93 -8.78 5.44
CA VAL A 114 -9.94 -9.56 4.70
C VAL A 114 -10.16 -11.04 4.95
N SER A 115 -10.30 -11.46 6.21
CA SER A 115 -10.59 -12.86 6.58
C SER A 115 -11.83 -13.40 5.88
N GLU A 116 -12.95 -12.65 5.88
CA GLU A 116 -14.17 -13.01 5.16
C GLU A 116 -14.04 -12.99 3.63
N ALA A 117 -13.12 -12.18 3.09
CA ALA A 117 -12.87 -12.10 1.65
C ALA A 117 -12.04 -13.28 1.15
N VAL A 118 -11.12 -13.79 1.98
CA VAL A 118 -10.18 -14.85 1.62
C VAL A 118 -10.61 -16.24 2.07
N GLU A 119 -11.66 -16.33 2.90
CA GLU A 119 -12.22 -17.61 3.32
C GLU A 119 -12.52 -18.54 2.13
N GLY A 120 -11.97 -19.76 2.21
CA GLY A 120 -12.11 -20.79 1.17
C GLY A 120 -11.30 -20.55 -0.11
N LEU A 121 -10.44 -19.54 -0.15
CA LEU A 121 -9.49 -19.36 -1.26
C LEU A 121 -8.19 -20.13 -0.99
N ASP A 122 -7.67 -20.78 -2.02
CA ASP A 122 -6.35 -21.40 -2.01
C ASP A 122 -5.29 -20.35 -2.41
N ARG A 123 -4.64 -19.76 -1.41
CA ARG A 123 -3.61 -18.73 -1.54
C ARG A 123 -2.39 -19.06 -0.68
N THR A 124 -1.23 -18.61 -1.15
CA THR A 124 0.08 -18.90 -0.55
C THR A 124 0.77 -17.64 -0.02
N ALA A 125 0.49 -16.48 -0.61
CA ALA A 125 1.12 -15.23 -0.26
C ALA A 125 0.32 -14.42 0.78
N PRO A 126 1.01 -13.67 1.67
CA PRO A 126 0.40 -13.03 2.81
C PRO A 126 -0.40 -11.78 2.43
N PHE A 127 -1.21 -11.35 3.39
CA PHE A 127 -1.71 -9.99 3.49
C PHE A 127 -1.02 -9.24 4.61
N ASP A 128 -0.62 -7.99 4.35
CA ASP A 128 -0.18 -7.06 5.38
C ASP A 128 -1.21 -5.94 5.57
N LEU A 129 -1.66 -5.74 6.80
CA LEU A 129 -2.57 -4.67 7.17
C LEU A 129 -1.78 -3.64 7.98
N ILE A 130 -1.77 -2.40 7.51
CA ILE A 130 -0.89 -1.36 8.05
C ILE A 130 -1.73 -0.17 8.48
N ARG A 131 -1.43 0.37 9.67
CA ARG A 131 -1.96 1.65 10.11
C ARG A 131 -0.85 2.69 10.06
N PHE A 132 -1.05 3.71 9.23
CA PHE A 132 -0.23 4.93 9.28
C PHE A 132 -0.80 5.88 10.33
N PRO A 133 -0.01 6.27 11.35
CA PRO A 133 -0.45 7.22 12.37
C PRO A 133 -0.61 8.64 11.80
N PRO A 134 -1.38 9.53 12.45
CA PRO A 134 -1.70 10.85 11.91
C PRO A 134 -0.48 11.79 11.79
N ASP A 135 0.62 11.49 12.48
CA ASP A 135 1.92 12.19 12.42
C ASP A 135 2.87 11.60 11.37
N SER A 136 2.39 10.67 10.50
CA SER A 136 3.25 9.99 9.52
C SER A 136 4.00 10.92 8.57
N TYR A 137 3.43 12.09 8.24
CA TYR A 137 4.13 13.07 7.41
C TYR A 137 5.39 13.56 8.12
N ASP A 138 5.24 14.09 9.33
CA ASP A 138 6.34 14.64 10.12
C ASP A 138 7.36 13.55 10.53
N ARG A 139 6.88 12.32 10.74
CA ARG A 139 7.69 11.20 11.21
C ARG A 139 8.55 10.57 10.12
N PHE A 140 8.02 10.43 8.91
CA PHE A 140 8.64 9.62 7.85
C PHE A 140 9.12 10.42 6.66
N MET A 141 8.71 11.69 6.51
CA MET A 141 9.04 12.53 5.37
C MET A 141 10.10 13.58 5.74
N GLY A 142 11.23 13.56 5.04
CA GLY A 142 12.25 14.59 5.11
C GLY A 142 11.94 15.81 4.24
N ASP A 143 12.66 16.91 4.49
CA ASP A 143 12.43 18.22 3.85
C ASP A 143 12.50 18.21 2.32
N ARG A 144 13.28 17.29 1.74
CA ARG A 144 13.46 17.18 0.28
C ARG A 144 12.71 15.98 -0.30
N GLY A 145 11.86 15.35 0.50
CA GLY A 145 10.99 14.25 0.12
C GLY A 145 11.61 12.86 0.25
N GLU A 146 12.69 12.73 1.03
CA GLU A 146 13.20 11.45 1.49
C GLU A 146 12.18 10.78 2.39
N ILE A 147 11.84 9.53 2.11
CA ILE A 147 10.98 8.71 2.96
C ILE A 147 11.85 7.69 3.66
N THR A 148 11.75 7.65 4.99
CA THR A 148 12.34 6.59 5.82
C THR A 148 11.24 5.97 6.65
N VAL A 149 10.83 4.75 6.30
CA VAL A 149 9.74 4.04 6.97
C VAL A 149 10.06 2.54 6.95
N ASP A 150 9.77 1.87 8.07
CA ASP A 150 9.85 0.43 8.19
C ASP A 150 8.71 -0.09 9.09
N HIS A 151 8.55 -1.41 9.14
CA HIS A 151 7.52 -2.06 9.94
C HIS A 151 7.71 -1.89 11.46
N THR A 152 8.92 -1.63 11.95
CA THR A 152 9.18 -1.43 13.39
C THR A 152 8.57 -0.12 13.89
N GLY A 153 8.43 0.86 12.99
CA GLY A 153 7.80 2.14 13.27
C GLY A 153 6.27 2.13 13.23
N LEU A 154 5.62 1.03 12.86
CA LEU A 154 4.20 1.00 12.50
C LEU A 154 3.40 -0.01 13.33
N GLU A 155 2.11 0.28 13.50
CA GLU A 155 1.13 -0.74 13.87
C GLU A 155 0.76 -1.50 12.59
N TRP A 156 1.04 -2.80 12.56
CA TRP A 156 0.71 -3.66 11.42
C TRP A 156 0.43 -5.09 11.85
N LEU A 157 -0.27 -5.84 10.99
CA LEU A 157 -0.65 -7.24 11.17
C LEU A 157 -0.44 -7.99 9.85
N ARG A 158 0.11 -9.20 9.93
CA ARG A 158 0.19 -10.14 8.80
C ARG A 158 -0.87 -11.24 8.92
N ILE A 159 -1.58 -11.50 7.82
CA ILE A 159 -2.54 -12.60 7.68
C ILE A 159 -2.03 -13.57 6.61
N GLY A 160 -2.08 -14.88 6.88
CA GLY A 160 -1.87 -15.90 5.86
C GLY A 160 -0.42 -16.20 5.49
N ALA A 161 0.54 -16.00 6.41
CA ALA A 161 1.85 -16.63 6.28
C ALA A 161 1.76 -18.08 6.75
N PHE A 162 1.59 -19.01 5.82
CA PHE A 162 1.71 -20.44 6.12
C PHE A 162 3.13 -20.89 5.76
N SER A 163 3.76 -21.57 6.73
CA SER A 163 4.98 -22.35 6.57
C SER A 163 4.84 -23.44 5.53
#